data_AF-A0A364LNA5-F1
#
_entry.id   AF-A0A364LNA5-F1
#
_cell.length_a   1.000
_cell.length_b   1.000
_cell.length_c   1.000
_cell.angle_alpha   90.00
_cell.angle_beta   90.00
_cell.angle_gamma   90.00
#
_symmetry.space_group_name_H-M   'P 1'
#
loop_
_entity.id
_entity.type
_entity.pdbx_description
1 polymer ?
#
loop_
_entity_poly.entity_id
_entity_poly.type
_entity_poly.pdbx_seq_one_letter_code
_entity_poly.pdbx_strand_id
1 'polypeptide(L)'
;MKLYFSKGACSLGVRILINELGLDVEYESVNLRSKTTEKGDNFLDINPKGAVPVLEITPEKRLTENVVILQYLADTHNAASLLPAVVKSLKEEQ
;
A
#
# COMPACT_ATOMS: atom_id res chain seq x y z
N MET A 1 -4.18 8.44 -6.45
CA MET A 1 -3.56 7.66 -5.36
C MET A 1 -2.05 7.86 -5.41
N LYS A 2 -1.36 7.77 -4.28
CA LYS A 2 0.11 7.84 -4.22
C LYS A 2 0.68 6.71 -3.35
N LEU A 3 1.77 6.09 -3.78
CA LEU A 3 2.52 5.11 -2.99
C LEU A 3 3.89 5.66 -2.59
N TYR A 4 4.11 5.76 -1.28
CA TYR A 4 5.44 6.00 -0.73
C TYR A 4 6.18 4.66 -0.59
N PHE A 5 7.36 4.53 -1.20
CA PHE A 5 8.11 3.28 -1.28
C PHE A 5 9.61 3.48 -1.11
N SER A 6 10.35 2.40 -0.89
CA SER A 6 11.82 2.43 -0.95
C SER A 6 12.35 1.32 -1.87
N LYS A 7 13.42 1.60 -2.62
CA LYS A 7 14.04 0.63 -3.54
C LYS A 7 14.62 -0.54 -2.74
N GLY A 8 14.28 -1.77 -3.12
CA GLY A 8 14.73 -2.98 -2.43
C GLY A 8 13.97 -3.32 -1.13
N ALA A 9 12.93 -2.56 -0.76
CA ALA A 9 12.11 -2.84 0.42
C ALA A 9 10.88 -3.69 0.11
N CYS A 10 10.20 -4.17 1.15
CA CYS A 10 8.96 -4.96 1.06
C CYS A 10 7.82 -4.25 0.31
N SER A 11 7.89 -2.92 0.16
CA SER A 11 7.00 -2.10 -0.67
C SER A 11 6.97 -2.51 -2.15
N LEU A 12 7.92 -3.33 -2.61
CA LEU A 12 7.90 -3.90 -3.96
C LEU A 12 6.65 -4.75 -4.25
N GLY A 13 6.16 -5.52 -3.28
CA GLY A 13 4.97 -6.35 -3.48
C GLY A 13 3.73 -5.52 -3.83
N VAL A 14 3.54 -4.39 -3.15
CA VAL A 14 2.45 -3.44 -3.46
C VAL A 14 2.64 -2.81 -4.83
N ARG A 15 3.87 -2.45 -5.22
CA ARG A 15 4.15 -1.91 -6.56
C ARG A 15 3.82 -2.92 -7.67
N ILE A 16 4.16 -4.19 -7.47
CA ILE A 16 3.81 -5.26 -8.41
C ILE A 16 2.29 -5.34 -8.55
N LEU A 17 1.55 -5.42 -7.44
CA LEU A 17 0.09 -5.52 -7.51
C LEU A 17 -0.55 -4.31 -8.22
N ILE A 18 -0.11 -3.08 -7.90
CA ILE A 18 -0.60 -1.87 -8.57
C ILE A 18 -0.37 -1.95 -10.10
N ASN A 19 0.78 -2.45 -10.53
CA ASN A 19 1.11 -2.64 -11.94
C ASN A 19 0.25 -3.74 -12.59
N GLU A 20 0.07 -4.89 -11.94
CA GLU A 20 -0.80 -5.98 -12.44
C GLU A 20 -2.26 -5.53 -12.60
N LEU A 21 -2.71 -4.62 -11.72
CA LEU A 21 -4.04 -4.02 -11.79
C LEU A 21 -4.17 -2.88 -12.82
N GLY A 22 -3.06 -2.44 -13.43
CA GLY A 22 -3.05 -1.33 -14.38
C GLY A 22 -3.49 0.01 -13.78
N LEU A 23 -3.24 0.23 -12.48
CA LEU A 23 -3.69 1.44 -11.79
C LEU A 23 -2.72 2.60 -12.01
N ASP A 24 -3.27 3.79 -12.27
CA ASP A 24 -2.51 5.02 -12.31
C ASP A 24 -2.25 5.55 -10.89
N VAL A 25 -1.01 5.38 -10.42
CA VAL A 25 -0.57 5.72 -9.07
C VAL A 25 0.72 6.52 -9.14
N GLU A 26 0.76 7.65 -8.43
CA GLU A 26 2.00 8.40 -8.25
C GLU A 26 2.93 7.64 -7.31
N TYR A 27 4.20 7.51 -7.67
CA TYR A 27 5.20 6.86 -6.82
C TYR A 27 6.15 7.90 -6.26
N GLU A 28 6.38 7.86 -4.95
CA GLU A 28 7.33 8.75 -4.29
C GLU A 28 8.33 7.91 -3.50
N SER A 29 9.61 8.05 -3.82
CA SER A 29 10.65 7.30 -3.12
C SER A 29 10.94 7.90 -1.75
N VAL A 30 11.30 7.05 -0.78
CA VAL A 30 11.61 7.44 0.60
C VAL A 30 12.97 6.88 0.99
N ASN A 31 13.82 7.75 1.53
CA ASN A 31 15.03 7.36 2.21
C ASN A 31 14.71 6.97 3.65
N LEU A 32 14.70 5.67 3.95
CA LEU A 32 14.34 5.15 5.28
C LEU A 32 15.39 5.44 6.35
N ARG A 33 16.62 5.81 5.99
CA ARG A 33 17.67 6.19 6.95
C ARG A 33 17.47 7.62 7.42
N SER A 34 17.27 8.56 6.50
CA SER A 34 17.07 9.98 6.83
C SER A 34 15.60 10.35 7.06
N LYS A 35 14.65 9.44 6.81
CA LYS A 35 13.20 9.67 6.88
C LYS A 35 12.76 10.86 6.03
N THR A 36 13.27 10.94 4.81
CA THR A 36 12.94 12.00 3.84
C THR A 36 12.32 11.41 2.59
N THR A 37 11.33 12.09 2.02
CA THR A 37 10.77 11.73 0.72
C THR A 37 11.64 12.26 -0.42
N GLU A 38 11.38 11.81 -1.64
CA GLU A 38 12.02 12.28 -2.86
C GLU A 38 11.86 13.80 -3.07
N LYS A 39 10.74 14.36 -2.60
CA LYS A 39 10.45 15.79 -2.65
C LYS A 39 11.09 16.58 -1.51
N GLY A 40 11.76 15.90 -0.58
CA GLY A 40 12.44 16.50 0.58
C GLY A 40 11.57 16.65 1.82
N ASP A 41 10.32 16.13 1.81
CA ASP A 41 9.42 16.21 2.95
C ASP A 41 9.86 15.27 4.07
N ASN A 42 9.50 15.61 5.31
CA ASN A 42 9.71 14.74 6.46
C ASN A 42 8.70 13.58 6.44
N PHE A 43 9.21 12.37 6.21
CA PHE A 43 8.38 11.18 6.08
C PHE A 43 7.68 10.79 7.39
N LEU A 44 8.17 11.23 8.56
CA LEU A 44 7.52 10.94 9.83
C LEU A 44 6.18 11.66 9.99
N ASP A 45 6.00 12.80 9.31
CA ASP A 45 4.71 13.51 9.26
C ASP A 45 3.70 12.74 8.38
N ILE A 46 4.20 11.87 7.49
CA ILE A 46 3.38 11.02 6.62
C ILE A 46 3.01 9.72 7.33
N ASN A 47 4.00 9.05 7.92
CA ASN A 47 3.84 7.86 8.73
C ASN A 47 4.76 7.92 9.96
N PRO A 48 4.21 8.10 11.17
CA PRO A 48 5.00 8.15 12.41
C PRO A 48 5.84 6.90 12.67
N LYS A 49 5.47 5.74 12.10
CA LYS A 49 6.28 4.50 12.19
C LYS A 49 7.57 4.58 11.36
N GLY A 50 7.67 5.54 10.44
CA GLY A 50 8.83 5.74 9.56
C GLY A 50 9.11 4.55 8.64
N ALA A 51 8.08 3.76 8.31
CA ALA A 51 8.19 2.55 7.51
C ALA A 51 7.38 2.66 6.21
N VAL A 52 7.82 1.93 5.19
CA VAL A 52 7.11 1.75 3.91
C VAL A 52 6.55 0.32 3.83
N PRO A 53 5.51 0.08 3.02
CA PRO A 53 4.78 1.06 2.19
C PRO A 53 3.81 1.95 2.99
N VAL A 54 3.47 3.09 2.38
CA VAL A 54 2.29 3.89 2.72
C VAL A 54 1.52 4.15 1.44
N LEU A 55 0.26 3.72 1.37
CA LEU A 55 -0.64 4.03 0.27
C LEU A 55 -1.55 5.19 0.68
N GLU A 56 -1.39 6.33 0.03
CA GLU A 56 -2.29 7.46 0.14
C GLU A 56 -3.44 7.30 -0.87
N ILE A 57 -4.61 6.98 -0.36
CA ILE A 57 -5.83 6.80 -1.17
C ILE A 57 -6.37 8.18 -1.54
N THR A 58 -6.49 9.05 -0.54
CA THR A 58 -6.80 10.49 -0.65
C THR A 58 -5.88 11.27 0.30
N PRO A 59 -5.76 12.60 0.19
CA PRO A 59 -4.89 13.40 1.07
C PRO A 59 -5.14 13.19 2.58
N GLU A 60 -6.37 12.84 2.96
CA GLU A 60 -6.80 12.62 4.35
C GLU A 60 -6.76 11.14 4.75
N LYS A 61 -6.58 10.22 3.81
CA LYS A 61 -6.68 8.77 4.06
C LYS A 61 -5.46 8.02 3.54
N ARG A 62 -4.70 7.50 4.50
CA ARG A 62 -3.51 6.68 4.27
C ARG A 62 -3.68 5.29 4.85
N LEU A 63 -3.16 4.28 4.15
CA LEU A 63 -3.01 2.92 4.64
C LEU A 63 -1.54 2.58 4.81
N THR A 64 -1.25 1.84 5.86
CA THR A 64 0.07 1.26 6.16
C THR A 64 -0.08 -0.25 6.29
N GLU A 65 1.03 -0.96 6.43
CA GLU A 65 1.12 -2.43 6.47
C GLU A 65 0.88 -3.09 5.09
N ASN A 66 1.86 -3.89 4.67
CA ASN A 66 1.88 -4.50 3.33
C ASN A 66 0.59 -5.33 3.07
N VAL A 67 0.22 -6.19 4.02
CA VAL A 67 -0.94 -7.11 3.88
C VAL A 67 -2.25 -6.34 3.78
N VAL A 68 -2.41 -5.27 4.55
CA VAL A 68 -3.63 -4.43 4.54
C VAL A 68 -3.77 -3.73 3.19
N ILE A 69 -2.68 -3.17 2.67
CA ILE A 69 -2.69 -2.48 1.38
C ILE A 69 -2.97 -3.46 0.23
N LEU A 70 -2.33 -4.64 0.23
CA LEU A 70 -2.56 -5.66 -0.79
C LEU A 70 -4.01 -6.14 -0.80
N GLN A 71 -4.57 -6.45 0.36
CA GLN A 71 -5.98 -6.85 0.48
C GLN A 71 -6.92 -5.73 0.04
N TYR A 72 -6.68 -4.50 0.48
CA TYR A 72 -7.47 -3.34 0.10
C TYR A 72 -7.51 -3.15 -1.43
N LEU A 73 -6.35 -3.19 -2.09
CA LEU A 73 -6.26 -3.04 -3.55
C LEU A 73 -6.98 -4.18 -4.27
N ALA A 74 -6.81 -5.42 -3.81
CA ALA A 74 -7.45 -6.57 -4.42
C ALA A 74 -8.97 -6.52 -4.29
N ASP A 75 -9.50 -6.20 -3.10
CA ASP A 75 -10.94 -6.14 -2.87
C ASP A 75 -11.60 -4.97 -3.61
N THR A 76 -10.95 -3.80 -3.64
CA THR A 76 -11.50 -2.60 -4.30
C THR A 76 -11.48 -2.67 -5.82
N HIS A 77 -10.62 -3.50 -6.42
CA HIS A 77 -10.51 -3.67 -7.86
C HIS A 77 -10.93 -5.08 -8.32
N ASN A 78 -11.63 -5.82 -7.46
CA ASN A 78 -12.18 -7.16 -7.75
C ASN A 78 -11.14 -8.16 -8.30
N ALA A 79 -9.92 -8.12 -7.75
CA ALA A 79 -8.76 -8.85 -8.24
C ALA A 79 -8.58 -10.23 -7.59
N ALA A 80 -9.67 -11.00 -7.52
CA ALA A 80 -9.68 -12.32 -6.89
C ALA A 80 -8.71 -13.33 -7.53
N SER A 81 -8.29 -13.10 -8.78
CA SER A 81 -7.28 -13.89 -9.48
C SER A 81 -5.86 -13.65 -8.98
N LEU A 82 -5.58 -12.48 -8.39
CA LEU A 82 -4.26 -12.11 -7.86
C LEU A 82 -4.17 -12.34 -6.35
N LEU A 83 -5.26 -12.10 -5.63
CA LEU A 83 -5.37 -12.37 -4.20
C LEU A 83 -6.76 -12.92 -3.90
N PRO A 84 -6.88 -14.16 -3.39
CA PRO A 84 -8.17 -14.74 -3.06
C PRO A 84 -8.92 -13.87 -2.04
N ALA A 85 -10.25 -13.84 -2.16
CA ALA A 85 -11.09 -13.22 -1.14
C ALA A 85 -10.82 -13.87 0.22
N VAL A 86 -10.83 -13.08 1.28
CA VAL A 86 -10.84 -13.62 2.64
C VAL A 86 -12.05 -14.55 2.75
N VAL A 87 -11.81 -15.80 3.13
CA VAL A 87 -12.88 -16.78 3.31
C VAL A 87 -13.85 -16.20 4.34
N LYS A 88 -15.09 -15.90 3.91
CA LYS A 88 -16.19 -15.72 4.86
C LYS A 88 -16.40 -17.09 5.49
N SER A 89 -15.93 -17.27 6.73
CA SER A 89 -16.19 -18.50 7.48
C SER A 89 -17.70 -18.77 7.49
N LEU A 90 -18.00 -20.06 7.35
CA LEU A 90 -19.26 -20.68 6.98
C LEU A 90 -20.41 -20.26 7.93
N LYS A 91 -21.59 -20.06 7.32
CA LYS A 91 -22.95 -20.17 7.87
C LYS A 91 -23.11 -20.00 9.38
N GLU A 92 -23.91 -19.01 9.77
CA GLU A 92 -24.75 -19.11 10.98
C GLU A 92 -25.50 -20.45 10.91
N GLU A 93 -25.12 -21.42 11.75
CA GLU A 93 -25.94 -22.59 12.03
C GLU A 93 -27.13 -22.11 12.88
N GLN A 94 -28.32 -22.18 12.28
CA GLN A 94 -29.59 -22.31 13.00
C GLN A 94 -29.70 -23.70 13.60
#